data_AF-A0A9P1HFE5-F1
#
_entry.id   AF-A0A9P1HFE5-F1
#
_cell.length_a   1.000
_cell.length_b   1.000
_cell.length_c   1.000
_cell.angle_alpha   90.00
_cell.angle_beta   90.00
_cell.angle_gamma   90.00
#
_symmetry.space_group_name_H-M   'P 1'
#
loop_
_entity.id
_entity.type
_entity.pdbx_description
1 polymer ?
#
loop_
_entity_poly.entity_id
_entity_poly.type
_entity_poly.pdbx_seq_one_letter_code
_entity_poly.pdbx_strand_id
1 'polypeptide(L)'
;MNYFFLFIVLGGIALGNCRIQESRLLTKRRVPSAFTLARLQKEYEDEEEEGKDSSKKRVDKSFRRDDVMSDSKCLEKCNNRLNIGMDMVNAHMAFGSIDVPSVVAPRDLDLFCHLDKQHSQCIDECGYSVQFNLREYVCRHRFNEMLDHQSCYSKAAPILIRHCRPRCGNYTPLKTSVQGYATRCRQLLCDHTCISFILKHVCGKEEGTEASEFLLEFTRLQVEYWIRDFAKSKNMLPSKAYPKSCARLQCDDFKLENCKTHNMG
;
A
#
# COMPACT_ATOMS: atom_id res chain seq x y z
N MET A 1 36.60 4.69 -68.23
CA MET A 1 37.83 3.95 -68.56
C MET A 1 38.97 4.54 -67.74
N ASN A 2 39.71 3.67 -67.03
CA ASN A 2 41.15 3.77 -66.76
C ASN A 2 41.63 4.94 -65.85
N TYR A 3 42.43 4.79 -64.78
CA TYR A 3 43.22 3.69 -64.22
C TYR A 3 43.50 3.95 -62.73
N PHE A 4 43.54 2.87 -61.96
CA PHE A 4 44.34 2.67 -60.74
C PHE A 4 45.81 3.08 -60.97
N PHE A 5 46.50 3.76 -60.03
CA PHE A 5 47.87 3.37 -59.64
C PHE A 5 48.35 4.06 -58.35
N LEU A 6 48.88 3.20 -57.48
CA LEU A 6 49.57 3.40 -56.21
C LEU A 6 50.85 4.24 -56.36
N PHE A 7 51.21 5.05 -55.34
CA PHE A 7 52.61 5.18 -54.90
C PHE A 7 52.72 5.55 -53.42
N ILE A 8 53.40 4.67 -52.68
CA ILE A 8 53.86 4.76 -51.30
C ILE A 8 55.35 5.15 -51.36
N VAL A 9 55.79 6.20 -50.65
CA VAL A 9 57.18 6.40 -50.15
C VAL A 9 57.08 7.38 -48.95
N LEU A 10 57.06 6.90 -47.71
CA LEU A 10 58.19 6.82 -46.75
C LEU A 10 58.79 8.18 -46.32
N GLY A 11 58.78 8.43 -45.00
CA GLY A 11 59.85 9.16 -44.33
C GLY A 11 59.46 10.06 -43.16
N GLY A 12 59.91 9.70 -41.96
CA GLY A 12 60.46 10.71 -41.04
C GLY A 12 59.68 11.00 -39.76
N ILE A 13 59.97 10.21 -38.73
CA ILE A 13 59.65 10.45 -37.32
C ILE A 13 60.33 11.74 -36.84
N ALA A 14 59.58 12.64 -36.18
CA ALA A 14 60.14 13.61 -35.24
C ALA A 14 59.15 13.84 -34.09
N LEU A 15 59.58 13.39 -32.92
CA LEU A 15 58.91 13.46 -31.63
C LEU A 15 58.66 14.92 -31.20
N GLY A 16 57.40 15.27 -30.99
CA GLY A 16 56.97 16.45 -30.25
C GLY A 16 56.10 16.03 -29.07
N ASN A 17 56.66 16.12 -27.87
CA ASN A 17 56.03 15.79 -26.59
C ASN A 17 54.72 16.55 -26.37
N CYS A 18 53.58 15.92 -26.65
CA CYS A 18 52.31 16.23 -26.01
C CYS A 18 52.13 15.27 -24.83
N ARG A 19 52.62 15.68 -23.65
CA ARG A 19 52.19 15.09 -22.37
C ARG A 19 50.72 15.46 -22.18
N ILE A 20 49.84 14.60 -22.67
CA ILE A 20 48.44 14.60 -22.27
C ILE A 20 48.43 14.16 -20.81
N GLN A 21 48.07 15.13 -19.97
CA GLN A 21 47.91 14.96 -18.54
C GLN A 21 46.86 13.87 -18.30
N GLU A 22 47.28 12.78 -17.67
CA GLU A 22 46.48 11.63 -17.30
C GLU A 22 45.40 12.09 -16.29
N SER A 23 44.23 12.46 -16.82
CA SER A 23 43.06 12.72 -16.01
C SER A 23 42.62 11.39 -15.42
N ARG A 24 43.01 11.16 -14.15
CA ARG A 24 42.49 10.08 -13.31
C ARG A 24 40.99 9.99 -13.49
N LEU A 25 40.55 8.93 -14.16
CA LEU A 25 39.18 8.45 -14.15
C LEU A 25 38.80 8.21 -12.68
N LEU A 26 38.26 9.22 -12.03
CA LEU A 26 37.34 9.03 -10.92
C LEU A 26 36.12 8.37 -11.56
N THR A 27 36.16 7.03 -11.68
CA THR A 27 34.96 6.21 -11.79
C THR A 27 34.08 6.62 -10.63
N LYS A 28 33.13 7.50 -10.92
CA LYS A 28 32.05 7.91 -10.02
C LYS A 28 31.38 6.59 -9.63
N ARG A 29 31.72 6.06 -8.45
CA ARG A 29 31.05 4.88 -7.88
C ARG A 29 29.57 5.23 -7.91
N ARG A 30 28.82 4.63 -8.85
CA ARG A 30 27.36 4.77 -8.86
C ARG A 30 26.92 4.31 -7.49
N VAL A 31 26.22 5.19 -6.77
CA VAL A 31 25.52 4.82 -5.55
C VAL A 31 24.71 3.57 -5.93
N PRO A 32 24.87 2.45 -5.22
CA PRO A 32 24.14 1.24 -5.55
C PRO A 32 22.65 1.59 -5.58
N SER A 33 21.94 1.07 -6.58
CA SER A 33 20.49 1.22 -6.64
C SER A 33 19.88 0.77 -5.32
N ALA A 34 18.75 1.37 -4.89
CA ALA A 34 18.05 0.96 -3.67
C ALA A 34 17.77 -0.56 -3.66
N PHE A 35 17.53 -1.15 -4.84
CA PHE A 35 17.41 -2.60 -5.04
C PHE A 35 18.70 -3.38 -4.72
N THR A 36 19.86 -2.84 -5.08
CA THR A 36 21.16 -3.43 -4.76
C THR A 36 21.45 -3.32 -3.26
N LEU A 37 21.05 -2.21 -2.62
CA LEU A 37 21.23 -2.03 -1.17
C LEU A 37 20.33 -2.99 -0.38
N ALA A 38 19.06 -3.15 -0.77
CA ALA A 38 18.15 -4.09 -0.12
C ALA A 38 18.61 -5.54 -0.28
N ARG A 39 19.15 -5.89 -1.46
CA ARG A 39 19.72 -7.22 -1.69
C ARG A 39 20.97 -7.46 -0.84
N LEU A 40 21.88 -6.50 -0.79
CA LEU A 40 23.06 -6.58 0.07
C LEU A 40 22.66 -6.70 1.55
N GLN A 41 21.69 -5.91 2.00
CA GLN A 41 21.23 -5.97 3.39
C GLN A 41 20.65 -7.35 3.74
N LYS A 42 19.88 -7.95 2.83
CA LYS A 42 19.39 -9.32 3.00
C LYS A 42 20.53 -10.35 3.02
N GLU A 43 21.51 -10.23 2.12
CA GLU A 43 22.69 -11.11 2.10
C GLU A 43 23.48 -11.00 3.43
N TYR A 44 23.61 -9.81 4.02
CA TYR A 44 24.21 -9.63 5.35
C TYR A 44 23.37 -10.21 6.49
N GLU A 45 22.04 -10.09 6.44
CA GLU A 45 21.13 -10.65 7.46
C GLU A 45 21.15 -12.19 7.44
N ASP A 46 21.19 -12.79 6.24
CA ASP A 46 21.28 -14.25 6.07
C ASP A 46 22.68 -14.77 6.53
N GLU A 47 23.78 -14.05 6.27
CA GLU A 47 25.13 -14.38 6.76
C GLU A 47 25.26 -14.22 8.30
N GLU A 48 24.53 -13.28 8.91
CA GLU A 48 24.47 -13.11 10.37
C GLU A 48 23.63 -14.18 11.09
N GLU A 49 22.75 -14.89 10.40
CA GLU A 49 22.02 -16.04 10.95
C GLU A 49 22.85 -17.33 10.86
N GLU A 50 23.68 -17.50 9.82
CA GLU A 50 24.56 -18.67 9.67
C GLU A 50 25.86 -18.60 10.52
N GLY A 51 26.27 -17.40 10.96
CA GLY A 51 27.53 -17.17 11.69
C GLY A 51 27.45 -17.08 13.22
N LYS A 52 26.30 -17.31 13.86
CA LYS A 52 26.15 -17.16 15.32
C LYS A 52 26.51 -18.43 16.09
N ASP A 53 27.79 -18.76 16.09
CA ASP A 53 28.43 -19.34 17.27
C ASP A 53 29.67 -18.53 17.66
N SER A 54 29.65 -18.02 18.89
CA SER A 54 30.72 -17.29 19.59
C SER A 54 31.24 -15.96 18.98
N SER A 55 30.87 -14.82 19.59
CA SER A 55 31.82 -13.78 20.05
C SER A 55 31.12 -12.52 20.57
N LYS A 56 31.18 -12.33 21.89
CA LYS A 56 30.92 -11.05 22.58
C LYS A 56 31.85 -9.96 22.04
N LYS A 57 31.28 -8.90 21.44
CA LYS A 57 31.90 -7.56 21.47
C LYS A 57 30.87 -6.53 21.92
N ARG A 58 31.09 -6.04 23.15
CA ARG A 58 30.48 -4.81 23.68
C ARG A 58 30.86 -3.67 22.75
N VAL A 59 29.89 -3.14 22.02
CA VAL A 59 30.00 -1.82 21.39
C VAL A 59 29.15 -0.86 22.20
N ASP A 60 29.84 0.16 22.67
CA ASP A 60 29.42 1.26 23.50
C ASP A 60 28.22 2.00 22.89
N LYS A 61 27.03 1.85 23.49
CA LYS A 61 25.83 2.60 23.11
C LYS A 61 25.75 3.89 23.93
N SER A 62 26.68 4.80 23.70
CA SER A 62 26.67 6.16 24.27
C SER A 62 26.12 7.20 23.29
N PHE A 63 24.98 6.93 22.67
CA PHE A 63 24.16 7.97 22.02
C PHE A 63 22.66 7.64 22.17
N ARG A 64 22.20 7.50 23.42
CA ARG A 64 20.79 7.74 23.74
C ARG A 64 20.61 9.26 23.88
N ARG A 65 20.29 9.92 22.77
CA ARG A 65 19.55 11.18 22.85
C ARG A 65 18.14 10.81 23.23
N ASP A 66 17.78 11.13 24.47
CA ASP A 66 16.40 11.29 24.89
C ASP A 66 15.82 12.51 24.15
N ASP A 67 15.56 12.37 22.85
CA ASP A 67 14.58 13.21 22.19
C ASP A 67 13.23 12.73 22.70
N VAL A 68 12.70 13.42 23.70
CA VAL A 68 11.27 13.38 24.05
C VAL A 68 10.54 13.95 22.83
N MET A 69 10.40 13.13 21.79
CA MET A 69 9.63 13.47 20.61
C MET A 69 8.19 13.67 21.07
N SER A 70 7.57 14.79 20.71
CA SER A 70 6.13 14.93 20.91
C SER A 70 5.42 13.79 20.16
N ASP A 71 4.41 13.19 20.78
CA ASP A 71 3.67 12.04 20.23
C ASP A 71 3.20 12.30 18.78
N SER A 72 2.85 13.56 18.46
CA SER A 72 2.51 14.01 17.11
C SER A 72 3.64 13.86 16.08
N LYS A 73 4.89 14.19 16.44
CA LYS A 73 6.06 14.03 15.58
C LYS A 73 6.47 12.57 15.46
N CYS A 74 6.22 11.78 16.51
CA CYS A 74 6.41 10.33 16.49
C CYS A 74 5.46 9.68 15.47
N LEU A 75 4.17 10.00 15.54
CA LEU A 75 3.16 9.54 14.61
C LEU A 75 3.46 9.96 13.15
N GLU A 76 3.85 11.22 12.94
CA GLU A 76 4.24 11.72 11.62
C GLU A 76 5.43 10.94 11.05
N LYS A 77 6.42 10.62 11.88
CA LYS A 77 7.57 9.80 11.49
C LYS A 77 7.16 8.37 11.13
N CYS A 78 6.26 7.76 11.90
CA CYS A 78 5.72 6.44 11.57
C CYS A 78 4.98 6.46 10.22
N ASN A 79 4.07 7.43 10.03
CA ASN A 79 3.34 7.59 8.77
C ASN A 79 4.26 7.84 7.58
N ASN A 80 5.32 8.65 7.76
CA ASN A 80 6.30 8.90 6.71
C ASN A 80 7.06 7.62 6.33
N ARG A 81 7.46 6.80 7.31
CA ARG A 81 8.10 5.50 7.06
C ARG A 81 7.18 4.55 6.29
N LEU A 82 5.90 4.49 6.66
CA LEU A 82 4.93 3.69 5.93
C LEU A 82 4.78 4.19 4.50
N ASN A 83 4.62 5.49 4.27
CA ASN A 83 4.49 6.06 2.93
C ASN A 83 5.69 5.71 2.03
N ILE A 84 6.92 5.86 2.54
CA ILE A 84 8.14 5.46 1.82
C ILE A 84 8.14 3.95 1.53
N GLY A 85 7.68 3.13 2.48
CA GLY A 85 7.53 1.70 2.28
C GLY A 85 6.51 1.36 1.19
N MET A 86 5.38 2.05 1.19
CA MET A 86 4.29 1.85 0.23
C MET A 86 4.70 2.21 -1.20
N ASP A 87 5.65 3.13 -1.40
CA ASP A 87 6.24 3.40 -2.73
C ASP A 87 6.97 2.18 -3.31
N MET A 88 7.36 1.21 -2.47
CA MET A 88 7.99 -0.05 -2.90
C MET A 88 6.97 -1.16 -3.19
N VAL A 89 5.68 -0.95 -2.89
CA VAL A 89 4.61 -1.92 -3.10
C VAL A 89 3.84 -1.55 -4.37
N ASN A 90 3.69 -2.48 -5.30
CA ASN A 90 2.81 -2.24 -6.44
C ASN A 90 1.33 -2.39 -6.02
N ALA A 91 0.78 -1.33 -5.43
CA ALA A 91 -0.62 -1.24 -5.03
C ALA A 91 -1.33 -0.14 -5.82
N HIS A 92 -2.57 -0.41 -6.25
CA HIS A 92 -3.42 0.56 -6.92
C HIS A 92 -4.60 0.96 -6.02
N MET A 93 -5.01 2.23 -6.09
CA MET A 93 -6.27 2.70 -5.49
C MET A 93 -7.46 2.38 -6.40
N ALA A 94 -7.60 1.12 -6.80
CA ALA A 94 -8.56 0.70 -7.83
C ALA A 94 -9.99 0.56 -7.30
N PHE A 95 -10.15 0.26 -6.01
CA PHE A 95 -11.47 0.05 -5.36
C PHE A 95 -12.11 1.33 -4.83
N GLY A 96 -11.59 2.48 -5.27
CA GLY A 96 -12.25 3.74 -5.05
C GLY A 96 -12.20 4.23 -3.61
N SER A 97 -13.38 4.41 -2.98
CA SER A 97 -13.48 4.80 -1.57
C SER A 97 -13.32 3.65 -0.58
N ILE A 98 -13.16 2.43 -1.08
CA ILE A 98 -12.86 1.24 -0.29
C ILE A 98 -11.37 1.25 0.00
N ASP A 99 -11.02 1.43 1.26
CA ASP A 99 -9.64 1.39 1.73
C ASP A 99 -9.18 -0.08 1.79
N VAL A 100 -8.99 -0.72 0.63
CA VAL A 100 -8.35 -2.04 0.48
C VAL A 100 -7.24 -1.88 -0.54
N PRO A 101 -6.01 -2.31 -0.25
CA PRO A 101 -4.92 -2.19 -1.22
C PRO A 101 -5.22 -3.13 -2.39
N SER A 102 -5.32 -2.58 -3.62
CA SER A 102 -5.37 -3.40 -4.83
C SER A 102 -3.95 -3.83 -5.16
N VAL A 103 -3.46 -4.83 -4.42
CA VAL A 103 -2.09 -5.30 -4.55
C VAL A 103 -1.97 -6.20 -5.79
N VAL A 104 -0.97 -5.92 -6.64
CA VAL A 104 -0.89 -6.52 -7.97
C VAL A 104 -0.26 -7.92 -7.98
N ALA A 105 0.70 -8.20 -7.09
CA ALA A 105 1.36 -9.52 -7.00
C ALA A 105 1.42 -10.08 -5.56
N PRO A 106 1.56 -11.41 -5.38
CA PRO A 106 1.58 -12.03 -4.04
C PRO A 106 2.69 -11.47 -3.14
N ARG A 107 3.88 -11.24 -3.73
CA ARG A 107 5.04 -10.67 -3.02
C ARG A 107 4.80 -9.24 -2.54
N ASP A 108 4.03 -8.47 -3.30
CA ASP A 108 3.65 -7.12 -2.91
C ASP A 108 2.67 -7.17 -1.71
N LEU A 109 1.83 -8.22 -1.61
CA LEU A 109 0.89 -8.38 -0.50
C LEU A 109 1.65 -8.77 0.79
N ASP A 110 2.65 -9.64 0.67
CA ASP A 110 3.57 -9.96 1.76
C ASP A 110 4.30 -8.70 2.26
N LEU A 111 4.86 -7.91 1.33
CA LEU A 111 5.57 -6.68 1.67
C LEU A 111 4.63 -5.64 2.32
N PHE A 112 3.42 -5.48 1.78
CA PHE A 112 2.38 -4.63 2.37
C PHE A 112 2.11 -5.03 3.82
N CYS A 113 1.87 -6.33 4.07
CA CYS A 113 1.59 -6.83 5.40
C CYS A 113 2.78 -6.69 6.37
N HIS A 114 4.01 -6.79 5.86
CA HIS A 114 5.21 -6.55 6.64
C HIS A 114 5.37 -5.08 7.04
N LEU A 115 5.21 -4.16 6.08
CA LEU A 115 5.30 -2.71 6.30
C LEU A 115 4.23 -2.23 7.27
N ASP A 116 2.99 -2.71 7.12
CA ASP A 116 1.90 -2.35 8.03
C ASP A 116 2.13 -2.87 9.45
N LYS A 117 2.72 -4.08 9.59
CA LYS A 117 3.13 -4.60 10.91
C LYS A 117 4.16 -3.70 11.58
N GLN A 118 5.18 -3.25 10.85
CA GLN A 118 6.19 -2.33 11.37
C GLN A 118 5.58 -0.97 11.73
N HIS A 119 4.65 -0.48 10.91
CA HIS A 119 3.95 0.78 11.17
C HIS A 119 3.07 0.70 12.43
N SER A 120 2.29 -0.37 12.58
CA SER A 120 1.50 -0.60 13.78
C SER A 120 2.37 -0.63 15.04
N GLN A 121 3.50 -1.34 15.01
CA GLN A 121 4.45 -1.37 16.12
C GLN A 121 5.01 0.02 16.43
N CYS A 122 5.35 0.80 15.41
CA CYS A 122 5.80 2.19 15.56
C CYS A 122 4.73 3.07 16.22
N ILE A 123 3.45 2.91 15.82
CA ILE A 123 2.32 3.65 16.40
C ILE A 123 2.11 3.26 17.87
N ASP A 124 2.16 1.97 18.18
CA ASP A 124 2.01 1.46 19.55
C ASP A 124 3.14 2.00 20.46
N GLU A 125 4.38 2.05 19.96
CA GLU A 125 5.53 2.67 20.64
C GLU A 125 5.35 4.18 20.86
N CYS A 126 4.64 4.87 19.96
CA CYS A 126 4.26 6.28 20.11
C CYS A 126 3.07 6.49 21.08
N GLY A 127 2.50 5.44 21.67
CA GLY A 127 1.39 5.53 22.63
C GLY A 127 -0.01 5.66 22.02
N TYR A 128 -0.14 5.47 20.71
CA TYR A 128 -1.44 5.46 20.02
C TYR A 128 -1.94 4.03 19.85
N SER A 129 -3.26 3.82 19.93
CA SER A 129 -3.87 2.53 19.60
C SER A 129 -4.44 2.56 18.18
N VAL A 130 -4.06 1.58 17.36
CA VAL A 130 -4.61 1.42 16.00
C VAL A 130 -6.04 0.87 16.11
N GLN A 131 -7.01 1.61 15.60
CA GLN A 131 -8.41 1.42 15.94
C GLN A 131 -9.15 0.40 15.05
N PHE A 132 -8.93 0.36 13.74
CA PHE A 132 -9.32 -0.76 12.88
C PHE A 132 -8.44 -0.71 11.65
N ASN A 133 -7.65 -1.76 11.43
CA ASN A 133 -6.68 -1.78 10.36
C ASN A 133 -7.03 -2.87 9.35
N LEU A 134 -6.97 -2.53 8.07
CA LEU A 134 -6.86 -3.44 6.93
C LEU A 134 -6.01 -4.69 7.22
N ARG A 135 -4.93 -4.50 7.98
CA ARG A 135 -4.03 -5.57 8.43
C ARG A 135 -4.72 -6.67 9.23
N GLU A 136 -5.62 -6.34 10.14
CA GLU A 136 -6.28 -7.36 10.96
C GLU A 136 -7.14 -8.25 10.07
N TYR A 137 -7.89 -7.63 9.16
CA TYR A 137 -8.78 -8.37 8.27
C TYR A 137 -8.02 -9.16 7.20
N VAL A 138 -7.16 -8.49 6.41
CA VAL A 138 -6.46 -9.12 5.27
C VAL A 138 -5.23 -9.89 5.75
N CYS A 139 -4.28 -9.22 6.40
CA CYS A 139 -2.97 -9.81 6.68
C CYS A 139 -2.96 -10.89 7.77
N ARG A 140 -3.89 -10.84 8.74
CA ARG A 140 -3.96 -11.87 9.80
C ARG A 140 -4.95 -12.97 9.50
N HIS A 141 -6.15 -12.63 9.03
CA HIS A 141 -7.26 -13.59 8.99
C HIS A 141 -7.60 -14.10 7.59
N ARG A 142 -7.37 -13.31 6.54
CA ARG A 142 -7.85 -13.61 5.18
C ARG A 142 -6.80 -13.43 4.09
N PHE A 143 -5.55 -13.75 4.42
CA PHE A 143 -4.43 -13.54 3.51
C PHE A 143 -4.55 -14.41 2.24
N ASN A 144 -4.82 -15.71 2.43
CA ASN A 144 -4.96 -16.65 1.31
C ASN A 144 -6.16 -16.29 0.42
N GLU A 145 -7.27 -15.88 1.00
CA GLU A 145 -8.46 -15.51 0.24
C GLU A 145 -8.25 -14.22 -0.59
N MET A 146 -7.50 -13.25 -0.05
CA MET A 146 -7.06 -12.10 -0.84
C MET A 146 -6.15 -12.52 -1.99
N LEU A 147 -5.26 -13.50 -1.78
CA LEU A 147 -4.42 -14.05 -2.85
C LEU A 147 -5.25 -14.75 -3.93
N ASP A 148 -6.27 -15.50 -3.54
CA ASP A 148 -7.15 -16.20 -4.49
C ASP A 148 -7.87 -15.21 -5.41
N HIS A 149 -8.32 -14.07 -4.88
CA HIS A 149 -8.98 -13.02 -5.67
C HIS A 149 -8.03 -12.06 -6.40
N GLN A 150 -6.72 -12.12 -6.12
CA GLN A 150 -5.74 -11.18 -6.64
C GLN A 150 -5.67 -11.14 -8.17
N SER A 151 -5.82 -12.30 -8.81
CA SER A 151 -5.78 -12.41 -10.28
C SER A 151 -6.96 -11.65 -10.91
N CYS A 152 -8.14 -11.71 -10.29
CA CYS A 152 -9.32 -10.98 -10.71
C CYS A 152 -9.15 -9.47 -10.50
N TYR A 153 -8.69 -9.08 -9.31
CA TYR A 153 -8.49 -7.69 -8.95
C TYR A 153 -7.47 -6.98 -9.84
N SER A 154 -6.31 -7.60 -10.10
CA SER A 154 -5.27 -7.04 -10.97
C SER A 154 -5.76 -6.81 -12.41
N LYS A 155 -6.55 -7.75 -12.96
CA LYS A 155 -7.17 -7.61 -14.29
C LYS A 155 -8.23 -6.52 -14.34
N ALA A 156 -9.05 -6.41 -13.29
CA ALA A 156 -10.14 -5.45 -13.22
C ALA A 156 -9.67 -4.02 -12.89
N ALA A 157 -8.55 -3.86 -12.18
CA ALA A 157 -8.09 -2.58 -11.64
C ALA A 157 -8.04 -1.42 -12.65
N PRO A 158 -7.48 -1.58 -13.88
CA PRO A 158 -7.46 -0.49 -14.87
C PRO A 158 -8.87 -0.04 -15.30
N ILE A 159 -9.82 -0.97 -15.35
CA ILE A 159 -11.22 -0.71 -15.74
C ILE A 159 -11.94 -0.01 -14.60
N LEU A 160 -11.76 -0.49 -13.36
CA LEU A 160 -12.34 0.12 -12.16
C LEU A 160 -11.93 1.58 -12.01
N ILE A 161 -10.63 1.88 -12.17
CA ILE A 161 -10.09 3.24 -12.09
C ILE A 161 -10.72 4.16 -13.15
N ARG A 162 -10.88 3.67 -14.38
CA ARG A 162 -11.42 4.46 -15.49
C ARG A 162 -12.94 4.62 -15.43
N HIS A 163 -13.67 3.65 -14.90
CA HIS A 163 -15.12 3.62 -14.96
C HIS A 163 -15.80 4.02 -13.64
N CYS A 164 -15.40 3.42 -12.53
CA CYS A 164 -16.09 3.61 -11.25
C CYS A 164 -15.75 4.94 -10.59
N ARG A 165 -14.48 5.36 -10.62
CA ARG A 165 -14.05 6.61 -9.98
C ARG A 165 -14.73 7.86 -10.55
N PRO A 166 -14.82 8.08 -11.87
CA PRO A 166 -15.56 9.23 -12.41
C PRO A 166 -17.06 9.17 -12.11
N ARG A 167 -17.63 7.95 -12.01
CA ARG A 167 -19.07 7.74 -11.82
C ARG A 167 -19.51 7.99 -10.37
N CYS A 168 -18.72 7.53 -9.40
CA CYS A 168 -19.04 7.63 -7.98
C CYS A 168 -18.47 8.90 -7.31
N GLY A 169 -17.71 9.69 -8.07
CA GLY A 169 -17.20 11.00 -7.66
C GLY A 169 -15.84 10.93 -6.97
N ASN A 170 -15.29 12.11 -6.67
CA ASN A 170 -13.97 12.22 -6.08
C ASN A 170 -13.97 11.73 -4.62
N TYR A 171 -12.95 10.95 -4.26
CA TYR A 171 -12.75 10.46 -2.91
C TYR A 171 -12.24 11.60 -2.02
N THR A 172 -13.10 12.08 -1.12
CA THR A 172 -12.76 13.15 -0.17
C THR A 172 -12.43 12.54 1.20
N PRO A 173 -11.59 13.19 2.02
CA PRO A 173 -11.29 12.70 3.37
C PRO A 173 -12.57 12.51 4.20
N LEU A 174 -12.60 11.45 5.00
CA LEU A 174 -13.74 11.16 5.87
C LEU A 174 -13.92 12.28 6.89
N LYS A 175 -15.14 12.83 6.96
CA LYS A 175 -15.52 13.82 7.97
C LYS A 175 -16.17 13.08 9.14
N THR A 176 -15.63 13.24 10.35
CA THR A 176 -16.12 12.59 11.58
C THR A 176 -17.40 13.28 12.10
N SER A 177 -18.48 13.13 11.34
CA SER A 177 -19.83 13.60 11.68
C SER A 177 -20.87 12.69 11.05
N VAL A 178 -22.10 12.68 11.57
CA VAL A 178 -23.20 11.85 11.03
C VAL A 178 -23.40 12.10 9.53
N GLN A 179 -23.37 13.37 9.09
CA GLN A 179 -23.50 13.73 7.68
C GLN A 179 -22.27 13.32 6.85
N GLY A 180 -21.08 13.35 7.45
CA GLY A 180 -19.84 12.87 6.84
C GLY A 180 -19.90 11.38 6.56
N TYR A 181 -20.23 10.58 7.56
CA TYR A 181 -20.45 9.14 7.41
C TYR A 181 -21.58 8.83 6.42
N ALA A 182 -22.69 9.57 6.47
CA ALA A 182 -23.79 9.39 5.53
C ALA A 182 -23.34 9.58 4.07
N THR A 183 -22.48 10.56 3.83
CA THR A 183 -21.92 10.86 2.51
C THR A 183 -20.93 9.79 2.07
N ARG A 184 -20.02 9.36 2.97
CA ARG A 184 -19.09 8.25 2.69
C ARG A 184 -19.84 6.96 2.35
N CYS A 185 -20.88 6.60 3.11
CA CYS A 185 -21.65 5.38 2.84
C CYS A 185 -22.40 5.44 1.50
N ARG A 186 -22.87 6.61 1.05
CA ARG A 186 -23.43 6.77 -0.30
C ARG A 186 -22.40 6.53 -1.39
N GLN A 187 -21.16 6.98 -1.17
CA GLN A 187 -20.06 6.75 -2.09
C GLN A 187 -19.67 5.28 -2.13
N LEU A 188 -19.53 4.64 -0.97
CA LEU A 188 -19.28 3.19 -0.84
C LEU A 188 -20.36 2.36 -1.55
N LEU A 189 -21.64 2.71 -1.40
CA LEU A 189 -22.74 2.03 -2.11
C LEU A 189 -22.58 2.11 -3.64
N CYS A 190 -22.21 3.28 -4.15
CA CYS A 190 -21.96 3.46 -5.58
C CYS A 190 -20.75 2.63 -6.03
N ASP A 191 -19.64 2.71 -5.29
CA ASP A 191 -18.42 1.98 -5.60
C ASP A 191 -18.68 0.47 -5.60
N HIS A 192 -19.34 -0.09 -4.58
CA HIS A 192 -19.69 -1.52 -4.51
C HIS A 192 -20.57 -1.98 -5.67
N THR A 193 -21.56 -1.18 -6.04
CA THR A 193 -22.43 -1.50 -7.18
C THR A 193 -21.62 -1.54 -8.48
N CYS A 194 -20.72 -0.58 -8.68
CA CYS A 194 -19.89 -0.50 -9.86
C CYS A 194 -18.82 -1.60 -9.90
N ILE A 195 -18.13 -1.82 -8.78
CA ILE A 195 -17.09 -2.83 -8.64
C ILE A 195 -17.67 -4.23 -8.84
N SER A 196 -18.78 -4.56 -8.18
CA SER A 196 -19.43 -5.87 -8.34
C SER A 196 -19.84 -6.11 -9.80
N PHE A 197 -20.34 -5.08 -10.50
CA PHE A 197 -20.63 -5.16 -11.93
C PHE A 197 -19.37 -5.47 -12.75
N ILE A 198 -18.28 -4.71 -12.57
CA ILE A 198 -17.04 -4.90 -13.34
C ILE A 198 -16.39 -6.26 -13.02
N LEU A 199 -16.29 -6.66 -11.75
CA LEU A 199 -15.66 -7.93 -11.36
C LEU A 199 -16.39 -9.12 -11.99
N LYS A 200 -17.73 -9.14 -11.97
CA LYS A 200 -18.53 -10.20 -12.61
C LYS A 200 -18.33 -10.28 -14.13
N HIS A 201 -18.06 -9.15 -14.79
CA HIS A 201 -17.82 -9.11 -16.23
C HIS A 201 -16.38 -9.47 -16.62
N VAL A 202 -15.40 -9.12 -15.79
CA VAL A 202 -13.97 -9.33 -16.09
C VAL A 202 -13.49 -10.72 -15.68
N CYS A 203 -13.94 -11.21 -14.53
CA CYS A 203 -13.45 -12.45 -13.92
C CYS A 203 -14.42 -13.62 -14.08
N GLY A 204 -15.64 -13.35 -14.55
CA GLY A 204 -16.72 -14.34 -14.59
C GLY A 204 -17.67 -14.18 -13.40
N LYS A 205 -18.87 -14.76 -13.54
CA LYS A 205 -19.98 -14.50 -12.61
C LYS A 205 -19.71 -15.04 -11.20
N GLU A 206 -19.09 -16.21 -11.08
CA GLU A 206 -18.82 -16.86 -9.79
C GLU A 206 -17.65 -16.18 -9.07
N GLU A 207 -16.44 -16.24 -9.64
CA GLU A 207 -15.23 -15.58 -9.10
C GLU A 207 -15.44 -14.08 -8.85
N GLY A 208 -16.11 -13.38 -9.78
CA GLY A 208 -16.41 -11.96 -9.62
C GLY A 208 -17.47 -11.66 -8.54
N THR A 209 -18.36 -12.61 -8.22
CA THR A 209 -19.30 -12.46 -7.09
C THR A 209 -18.55 -12.62 -5.78
N GLU A 210 -17.80 -13.70 -5.60
CA GLU A 210 -17.00 -13.97 -4.40
C GLU A 210 -16.01 -12.83 -4.10
N ALA A 211 -15.26 -12.41 -5.12
CA ALA A 211 -14.32 -11.30 -5.00
C ALA A 211 -15.03 -9.96 -4.66
N SER A 212 -16.29 -9.78 -5.07
CA SER A 212 -17.06 -8.59 -4.69
C SER A 212 -17.61 -8.68 -3.26
N GLU A 213 -18.01 -9.87 -2.82
CA GLU A 213 -18.50 -10.12 -1.46
C GLU A 213 -17.40 -9.94 -0.42
N PHE A 214 -16.17 -10.37 -0.74
CA PHE A 214 -14.99 -10.15 0.09
C PHE A 214 -14.79 -8.65 0.43
N LEU A 215 -14.87 -7.77 -0.58
CA LEU A 215 -14.73 -6.32 -0.40
C LEU A 215 -15.92 -5.73 0.36
N LEU A 216 -17.13 -6.26 0.14
CA LEU A 216 -18.34 -5.81 0.82
C LEU A 216 -18.29 -6.14 2.31
N GLU A 217 -17.85 -7.34 2.67
CA GLU A 217 -17.70 -7.75 4.06
C GLU A 217 -16.67 -6.89 4.80
N PHE A 218 -15.52 -6.61 4.16
CA PHE A 218 -14.55 -5.66 4.70
C PHE A 218 -15.19 -4.29 4.98
N THR A 219 -15.94 -3.78 4.01
CA THR A 219 -16.60 -2.47 4.11
C THR A 219 -17.65 -2.44 5.22
N ARG A 220 -18.42 -3.53 5.38
CA ARG A 220 -19.43 -3.65 6.43
C ARG A 220 -18.80 -3.55 7.82
N LEU A 221 -17.69 -4.27 8.05
CA LEU A 221 -16.93 -4.22 9.30
C LEU A 221 -16.32 -2.84 9.54
N GLN A 222 -15.72 -2.24 8.50
CA GLN A 222 -15.11 -0.92 8.58
C GLN A 222 -16.13 0.16 8.99
N VAL A 223 -17.30 0.17 8.34
CA VAL A 223 -18.38 1.13 8.63
C VAL A 223 -18.95 0.92 10.03
N GLU A 224 -19.16 -0.33 10.45
CA GLU A 224 -19.62 -0.64 11.79
C GLU A 224 -18.65 -0.13 12.86
N TYR A 225 -17.35 -0.34 12.64
CA TYR A 225 -16.32 0.17 13.53
C TYR A 225 -16.38 1.70 13.64
N TRP A 226 -16.37 2.41 12.50
CA TRP A 226 -16.42 3.88 12.45
C TRP A 226 -17.61 4.45 13.21
N ILE A 227 -18.79 3.86 13.03
CA ILE A 227 -20.02 4.36 13.66
C ILE A 227 -20.00 4.06 15.17
N ARG A 228 -19.55 2.87 15.58
CA ARG A 228 -19.45 2.51 17.00
C ARG A 228 -18.46 3.40 17.74
N ASP A 229 -17.29 3.65 17.16
CA ASP A 229 -16.28 4.54 17.75
C ASP A 229 -16.77 5.99 17.83
N PHE A 230 -17.43 6.47 16.76
CA PHE A 230 -18.05 7.80 16.78
C PHE A 230 -19.16 7.92 17.83
N ALA A 231 -20.02 6.90 17.96
CA ALA A 231 -21.07 6.89 18.97
C ALA A 231 -20.49 6.96 20.39
N LYS A 232 -19.43 6.19 20.65
CA LYS A 232 -18.70 6.22 21.93
C LYS A 232 -18.07 7.58 22.19
N SER A 233 -17.33 8.15 21.25
CA SER A 233 -16.65 9.44 21.42
C SER A 233 -17.61 10.62 21.62
N LYS A 234 -18.86 10.50 21.15
CA LYS A 234 -19.91 11.52 21.32
C LYS A 234 -20.92 11.18 22.42
N ASN A 235 -20.76 10.08 23.16
CA ASN A 235 -21.74 9.57 24.13
C ASN A 235 -23.17 9.53 23.56
N MET A 236 -23.29 9.08 22.30
CA MET A 236 -24.57 8.96 21.59
C MET A 236 -25.02 7.50 21.53
N LEU A 237 -26.33 7.29 21.49
CA LEU A 237 -26.86 5.96 21.17
C LEU A 237 -26.43 5.55 19.74
N PRO A 238 -26.02 4.28 19.52
CA PRO A 238 -25.63 3.78 18.20
C PRO A 238 -26.68 4.06 17.13
N SER A 239 -27.97 3.89 17.44
CA SER A 239 -29.09 4.14 16.53
C SER A 239 -29.21 5.60 16.04
N LYS A 240 -28.73 6.58 16.83
CA LYS A 240 -28.69 8.00 16.42
C LYS A 240 -27.44 8.34 15.62
N ALA A 241 -26.35 7.63 15.89
CA ALA A 241 -25.09 7.80 15.18
C ALA A 241 -25.12 7.15 13.78
N TYR A 242 -25.97 6.12 13.59
CA TYR A 242 -26.02 5.30 12.37
C TYR A 242 -26.83 5.94 11.23
N PRO A 243 -26.19 6.42 10.15
CA PRO A 243 -26.93 7.00 9.04
C PRO A 243 -27.69 5.96 8.22
N LYS A 244 -28.88 6.30 7.72
CA LYS A 244 -29.68 5.40 6.85
C LYS A 244 -28.91 4.91 5.61
N SER A 245 -28.03 5.73 5.04
CA SER A 245 -27.18 5.30 3.91
C SER A 245 -26.16 4.24 4.30
N CYS A 246 -25.64 4.26 5.52
CA CYS A 246 -24.78 3.20 6.02
C CYS A 246 -25.60 1.93 6.31
N ALA A 247 -26.86 2.06 6.74
CA ALA A 247 -27.70 0.90 7.04
C ALA A 247 -27.96 0.07 5.79
N ARG A 248 -28.08 0.73 4.64
CA ARG A 248 -28.17 0.08 3.34
C ARG A 248 -26.96 -0.80 3.00
N LEU A 249 -25.74 -0.44 3.42
CA LEU A 249 -24.54 -1.26 3.15
C LEU A 249 -24.60 -2.61 3.86
N GLN A 250 -25.36 -2.71 4.95
CA GLN A 250 -25.56 -3.95 5.69
C GLN A 250 -26.58 -4.89 5.03
N CYS A 251 -27.27 -4.43 4.00
CA CYS A 251 -28.26 -5.21 3.25
C CYS A 251 -27.61 -5.78 1.98
N ASP A 252 -27.96 -7.00 1.58
CA ASP A 252 -27.35 -7.66 0.43
C ASP A 252 -27.73 -7.01 -0.92
N ASP A 253 -28.92 -6.43 -1.01
CA ASP A 253 -29.41 -5.75 -2.21
C ASP A 253 -29.33 -4.21 -2.10
N PHE A 254 -28.69 -3.70 -1.04
CA PHE A 254 -28.62 -2.28 -0.70
C PHE A 254 -29.97 -1.57 -0.55
N LYS A 255 -31.06 -2.31 -0.35
CA LYS A 255 -32.40 -1.77 -0.07
C LYS A 255 -32.78 -2.04 1.38
N LEU A 256 -33.26 -1.00 2.06
CA LEU A 256 -33.67 -1.11 3.47
C LEU A 256 -34.89 -2.02 3.65
N GLU A 257 -35.77 -2.07 2.65
CA GLU A 257 -37.02 -2.84 2.69
C GLU A 257 -36.79 -4.35 2.80
N ASN A 258 -35.69 -4.84 2.21
CA ASN A 258 -35.34 -6.27 2.18
C ASN A 258 -34.23 -6.61 3.19
N CYS A 259 -33.81 -5.63 3.99
CA CYS A 259 -32.77 -5.82 4.97
C CYS A 259 -33.33 -6.67 6.12
N LYS A 260 -32.86 -7.91 6.25
CA LYS A 260 -33.09 -8.67 7.48
C LYS A 260 -32.53 -7.80 8.61
N THR A 261 -33.36 -7.49 9.60
CA THR A 261 -32.99 -6.69 10.76
C THR A 261 -31.85 -7.36 11.50
N HIS A 262 -30.60 -7.10 11.11
CA HIS A 262 -29.48 -7.27 12.01
C HIS A 262 -29.68 -6.22 13.09
N ASN A 263 -29.91 -6.71 14.32
CA ASN A 263 -30.13 -5.91 15.51
C ASN A 263 -29.09 -4.79 15.59
N MET A 264 -29.48 -3.59 15.19
CA MET A 264 -28.78 -2.35 15.51
C MET A 264 -29.12 -1.99 16.96
N GLY A 265 -28.62 -2.81 17.89
CA GLY A 265 -28.60 -2.55 19.33
C GLY A 265 -27.34 -1.80 19.71
#